data_AF-A0A916CSC7-F1
#
_entry.id   AF-A0A916CSC7-F1
#
_cell.length_a   1.000
_cell.length_b   1.000
_cell.length_c   1.000
_cell.angle_alpha   90.00
_cell.angle_beta   90.00
_cell.angle_gamma   90.00
#
_symmetry.space_group_name_H-M   'P 1'
#
loop_
_entity.id
_entity.type
_entity.pdbx_description
1 polymer ?
#
loop_
_entity_poly.entity_id
_entity_poly.type
_entity_poly.pdbx_seq_one_letter_code
_entity_poly.pdbx_strand_id
1 'polypeptide(L)'
;MAEPAATENAAWVDIELPLAPQQALDYARNVERLLRLNPHLEIARFERAADGRFRLEGLNEMNGLAVSCGLTLREEGADGFRLDYDGGLKLATQVTAAAHAGGALLTLRESYRQPQSEADLAQVDRSLTPWGMSIRRHLLGLARWRWLPGYRWWRERIWLNMKPRERRVSRLIVWATLVEFVLFVAAIWAFLY
;
A
#
# COMPACT_ATOMS: atom_id res chain seq x y z
N MET A 1 -11.39 -3.35 -41.73
CA MET A 1 -10.17 -3.27 -40.88
C MET A 1 -10.66 -2.84 -39.51
N ALA A 2 -10.73 -3.76 -38.55
CA ALA A 2 -11.27 -3.45 -37.23
C ALA A 2 -10.29 -2.51 -36.50
N GLU A 3 -10.81 -1.42 -35.95
CA GLU A 3 -10.05 -0.57 -35.02
C GLU A 3 -9.45 -1.46 -33.91
N PRO A 4 -8.17 -1.30 -33.56
CA PRO A 4 -7.65 -1.93 -32.36
C PRO A 4 -8.46 -1.39 -31.18
N ALA A 5 -9.14 -2.28 -30.45
CA ALA A 5 -9.80 -1.94 -29.19
C ALA A 5 -8.80 -1.12 -28.36
N ALA A 6 -9.17 0.12 -28.05
CA ALA A 6 -8.28 1.09 -27.42
C ALA A 6 -7.50 0.41 -26.29
N THR A 7 -6.18 0.32 -26.43
CA THR A 7 -5.29 -0.26 -25.44
C THR A 7 -5.62 0.39 -24.10
N GLU A 8 -6.20 -0.39 -23.18
CA GLU A 8 -6.68 0.15 -21.92
C GLU A 8 -5.48 0.71 -21.15
N ASN A 9 -5.50 2.01 -20.85
CA ASN A 9 -4.46 2.64 -20.06
C ASN A 9 -4.56 2.17 -18.61
N ALA A 10 -4.02 0.98 -18.35
CA ALA A 10 -4.08 0.32 -17.06
C ALA A 10 -2.73 -0.30 -16.69
N ALA A 11 -2.46 -0.35 -15.40
CA ALA A 11 -1.34 -1.06 -14.81
C ALA A 11 -1.86 -1.97 -13.70
N TRP A 12 -1.23 -3.11 -13.47
CA TRP A 12 -1.61 -4.00 -12.38
C TRP A 12 -0.39 -4.60 -11.68
N VAL A 13 -0.61 -5.07 -10.46
CA VAL A 13 0.34 -5.85 -9.68
C VAL A 13 -0.39 -6.97 -8.96
N ASP A 14 0.19 -8.16 -9.03
CA ASP A 14 -0.31 -9.34 -8.33
C ASP A 14 0.52 -9.60 -7.08
N ILE A 15 -0.17 -9.94 -5.99
CA ILE A 15 0.44 -10.09 -4.67
C ILE A 15 0.03 -11.43 -4.07
N GLU A 16 0.98 -12.35 -4.04
CA GLU A 16 0.80 -13.65 -3.39
C GLU A 16 0.87 -13.51 -1.87
N LEU A 17 -0.14 -14.05 -1.18
CA LEU A 17 -0.35 -13.95 0.25
C LEU A 17 -0.71 -15.32 0.86
N PRO A 18 -0.16 -15.69 2.03
CA PRO A 18 -0.53 -16.91 2.77
C PRO A 18 -1.78 -16.67 3.62
N LEU A 19 -2.80 -16.05 3.03
CA LEU A 19 -4.08 -15.71 3.67
C LEU A 19 -5.22 -16.25 2.81
N ALA A 20 -6.39 -16.47 3.39
CA ALA A 20 -7.59 -16.73 2.59
C ALA A 20 -7.96 -15.48 1.75
N PRO A 21 -8.53 -15.63 0.54
CA PRO A 21 -8.86 -14.49 -0.33
C PRO A 21 -9.73 -13.43 0.36
N GLN A 22 -10.77 -13.86 1.06
CA GLN A 22 -11.65 -12.96 1.80
C GLN A 22 -10.90 -12.18 2.89
N GLN A 23 -9.96 -12.82 3.60
CA GLN A 23 -9.17 -12.14 4.62
C GLN A 23 -8.25 -11.07 4.02
N ALA A 24 -7.69 -11.33 2.84
CA ALA A 24 -6.87 -10.35 2.11
C ALA A 24 -7.73 -9.15 1.64
N LEU A 25 -8.92 -9.43 1.10
CA LEU A 25 -9.88 -8.38 0.70
C LEU A 25 -10.34 -7.55 1.89
N ASP A 26 -10.81 -8.19 2.95
CA ASP A 26 -11.28 -7.49 4.16
C ASP A 26 -10.20 -6.60 4.76
N TYR A 27 -8.94 -7.03 4.66
CA TYR A 27 -7.82 -6.19 5.04
C TYR A 27 -7.68 -4.96 4.11
N ALA A 28 -7.73 -5.17 2.80
CA ALA A 28 -7.59 -4.10 1.81
C ALA A 28 -8.78 -3.12 1.80
N ARG A 29 -9.98 -3.54 2.24
CA ARG A 29 -11.19 -2.70 2.35
C ARG A 29 -11.03 -1.48 3.26
N ASN A 30 -10.08 -1.52 4.21
CA ASN A 30 -9.70 -0.32 4.94
C ASN A 30 -8.87 0.61 4.02
N VAL A 31 -9.58 1.51 3.32
CA VAL A 31 -9.01 2.41 2.30
C VAL A 31 -7.83 3.22 2.83
N GLU A 32 -7.96 3.81 4.03
CA GLU A 32 -6.86 4.59 4.61
C GLU A 32 -5.61 3.72 4.81
N ARG A 33 -5.79 2.54 5.41
CA ARG A 33 -4.70 1.61 5.66
C ARG A 33 -4.06 1.14 4.36
N LEU A 34 -4.87 0.83 3.35
CA LEU A 34 -4.40 0.43 2.03
C LEU A 34 -3.55 1.52 1.38
N LEU A 35 -4.00 2.77 1.39
CA LEU A 35 -3.26 3.91 0.84
C LEU A 35 -1.99 4.23 1.64
N ARG A 36 -2.04 4.16 2.98
CA ARG A 36 -0.86 4.37 3.84
C ARG A 36 0.24 3.33 3.62
N LEU A 37 -0.08 2.16 3.06
CA LEU A 37 0.91 1.17 2.67
C LEU A 37 1.73 1.58 1.45
N ASN A 38 1.29 2.55 0.65
CA ASN A 38 2.09 3.07 -0.45
C ASN A 38 3.34 3.77 0.12
N PRO A 39 4.56 3.28 -0.21
CA PRO A 39 5.79 3.81 0.35
C PRO A 39 6.21 5.17 -0.22
N HIS A 40 5.44 5.71 -1.17
CA HIS A 40 5.68 7.00 -1.80
C HIS A 40 4.52 7.97 -1.63
N LEU A 41 3.41 7.57 -1.01
CA LEU A 41 2.32 8.47 -0.68
C LEU A 41 2.46 8.93 0.77
N GLU A 42 2.78 10.20 0.97
CA GLU A 42 2.67 10.86 2.26
C GLU A 42 1.25 11.42 2.41
N ILE A 43 0.48 10.86 3.32
CA ILE A 43 -0.89 11.30 3.60
C ILE A 43 -0.85 12.34 4.71
N ALA A 44 -1.12 13.60 4.35
CA ALA A 44 -1.20 14.71 5.30
C ALA A 44 -2.58 14.76 5.98
N ARG A 45 -3.65 14.55 5.20
CA ARG A 45 -5.02 14.52 5.68
C ARG A 45 -5.79 13.39 5.00
N PHE A 46 -6.53 12.63 5.81
CA PHE A 46 -7.46 11.62 5.32
C PHE A 46 -8.75 11.73 6.12
N GLU A 47 -9.85 11.94 5.42
CA GLU A 47 -11.16 12.09 6.04
C GLU A 47 -12.14 11.14 5.40
N ARG A 48 -12.91 10.44 6.24
CA ARG A 48 -14.04 9.64 5.80
C ARG A 48 -15.28 10.53 5.77
N ALA A 49 -15.90 10.64 4.61
CA ALA A 49 -17.20 11.24 4.44
C ALA A 49 -18.30 10.15 4.49
N ALA A 50 -19.56 10.56 4.40
CA ALA A 50 -20.69 9.65 4.30
C ALA A 50 -20.63 8.82 3.00
N ASP A 51 -21.32 7.67 3.00
CA ASP A 51 -21.58 6.85 1.80
C ASP A 51 -20.32 6.31 1.10
N GLY A 52 -19.28 5.93 1.86
CA GLY A 52 -18.07 5.34 1.26
C GLY A 52 -17.21 6.34 0.49
N ARG A 53 -17.43 7.64 0.70
CA ARG A 53 -16.59 8.71 0.17
C ARG A 53 -15.47 9.06 1.13
N PHE A 54 -14.33 9.46 0.59
CA PHE A 54 -13.16 9.88 1.35
C PHE A 54 -12.54 11.11 0.72
N ARG A 55 -11.83 11.90 1.51
CA ARG A 55 -10.98 12.99 1.03
C ARG A 55 -9.53 12.72 1.41
N LEU A 56 -8.65 12.83 0.43
CA LEU A 56 -7.23 12.61 0.56
C LEU A 56 -6.47 13.89 0.21
N GLU A 57 -5.59 14.32 1.10
CA GLU A 57 -4.58 15.34 0.83
C GLU A 57 -3.20 14.80 1.21
N GLY A 58 -2.22 14.99 0.33
CA GLY A 58 -0.90 14.42 0.53
C GLY A 58 0.13 14.84 -0.51
N LEU A 59 1.24 14.14 -0.51
CA LEU A 59 2.37 14.33 -1.42
C LEU A 59 2.77 12.98 -2.00
N ASN A 60 2.92 12.92 -3.31
CA ASN A 60 3.54 11.79 -3.97
C ASN A 60 5.05 12.02 -4.07
N GLU A 61 5.84 11.28 -3.29
CA GLU A 61 7.29 11.43 -3.22
C GLU A 61 7.99 11.01 -4.53
N MET A 62 7.35 10.26 -5.43
CA MET A 62 7.97 9.83 -6.69
C MET A 62 8.10 10.99 -7.69
N ASN A 63 7.10 11.86 -7.77
CA ASN A 63 7.07 13.00 -8.69
C ASN A 63 7.08 14.36 -7.99
N GLY A 64 7.04 14.38 -6.65
CA GLY A 64 7.03 15.61 -5.85
C GLY A 64 5.73 16.41 -5.94
N LEU A 65 4.66 15.83 -6.49
CA LEU A 65 3.40 16.52 -6.69
C LEU A 65 2.46 16.36 -5.50
N ALA A 66 1.82 17.46 -5.12
CA ALA A 66 0.72 17.43 -4.17
C ALA A 66 -0.46 16.64 -4.76
N VAL A 67 -1.05 15.78 -3.93
CA VAL A 67 -2.24 15.01 -4.27
C VAL A 67 -3.39 15.58 -3.45
N SER A 68 -4.45 16.04 -4.12
CA SER A 68 -5.71 16.41 -3.49
C SER A 68 -6.85 15.84 -4.33
N CYS A 69 -7.58 14.87 -3.78
CA CYS A 69 -8.68 14.22 -4.47
C CYS A 69 -9.71 13.65 -3.50
N GLY A 70 -10.94 13.52 -3.97
CA GLY A 70 -11.96 12.67 -3.40
C GLY A 70 -11.86 11.25 -3.94
N LEU A 71 -12.24 10.31 -3.09
CA LEU A 71 -12.25 8.88 -3.41
C LEU A 71 -13.64 8.33 -3.12
N THR A 72 -14.15 7.45 -3.97
CA THR A 72 -15.41 6.74 -3.73
C THR A 72 -15.18 5.24 -3.77
N LEU A 73 -15.46 4.56 -2.67
CA LEU A 73 -15.42 3.10 -2.60
C LEU A 73 -16.71 2.53 -3.17
N ARG A 74 -16.59 1.64 -4.17
CA ARG A 74 -17.67 0.87 -4.75
C ARG A 74 -17.41 -0.61 -4.56
N GLU A 75 -18.44 -1.34 -4.16
CA GLU A 75 -18.39 -2.79 -4.09
C GLU A 75 -18.46 -3.38 -5.51
N GLU A 76 -17.56 -4.31 -5.83
CA GLU A 76 -17.55 -5.03 -7.10
C GLU A 76 -17.64 -6.54 -6.82
N GLY A 77 -18.87 -7.02 -6.62
CA GLY A 77 -19.13 -8.43 -6.32
C GLY A 77 -18.59 -8.87 -4.96
N ALA A 78 -18.49 -10.20 -4.77
CA ALA A 78 -17.95 -10.78 -3.55
C ALA A 78 -16.41 -10.71 -3.49
N ASP A 79 -15.76 -10.71 -4.65
CA ASP A 79 -14.32 -10.94 -4.80
C ASP A 79 -13.51 -9.65 -4.96
N GLY A 80 -14.14 -8.48 -4.84
CA GLY A 80 -13.44 -7.22 -5.04
C GLY A 80 -14.20 -5.95 -4.68
N PHE A 81 -13.47 -4.85 -4.81
CA PHE A 81 -13.99 -3.50 -4.71
C PHE A 81 -13.18 -2.58 -5.60
N ARG A 82 -13.74 -1.41 -5.87
CA ARG A 82 -13.14 -0.36 -6.69
C ARG A 82 -13.10 0.95 -5.93
N LEU A 83 -12.01 1.68 -6.07
CA LEU A 83 -11.83 3.01 -5.55
C LEU A 83 -11.76 3.99 -6.72
N ASP A 84 -12.80 4.78 -6.93
CA ASP A 84 -12.83 5.82 -7.96
C ASP A 84 -12.22 7.12 -7.45
N TYR A 85 -11.45 7.78 -8.30
CA TYR A 85 -10.82 9.08 -8.04
C TYR A 85 -11.60 10.16 -8.78
N ASP A 86 -11.90 11.27 -8.12
CA ASP A 86 -12.60 12.40 -8.74
C ASP A 86 -11.66 13.42 -9.43
N GLY A 87 -10.34 13.20 -9.34
CA GLY A 87 -9.34 14.12 -9.87
C GLY A 87 -7.99 13.45 -10.11
N GLY A 88 -7.19 14.07 -10.97
CA GLY A 88 -5.86 13.60 -11.39
C GLY A 88 -5.87 12.73 -12.64
N LEU A 89 -4.75 12.05 -12.90
CA LEU A 89 -4.61 11.12 -14.03
C LEU A 89 -5.21 9.74 -13.73
N LYS A 90 -5.12 9.30 -12.48
CA LYS A 90 -5.69 8.02 -12.00
C LYS A 90 -7.21 8.13 -11.94
N LEU A 91 -7.90 7.17 -12.55
CA LEU A 91 -9.36 7.12 -12.60
C LEU A 91 -9.91 6.17 -11.55
N ALA A 92 -9.35 4.97 -11.44
CA ALA A 92 -9.77 4.00 -10.46
C ALA A 92 -8.67 3.02 -10.07
N THR A 93 -8.73 2.54 -8.83
CA THR A 93 -7.97 1.40 -8.32
C THR A 93 -8.94 0.28 -8.00
N GLN A 94 -8.92 -0.78 -8.79
CA GLN A 94 -9.65 -2.02 -8.53
C GLN A 94 -8.78 -2.96 -7.69
N VAL A 95 -9.40 -3.60 -6.70
CA VAL A 95 -8.77 -4.56 -5.82
C VAL A 95 -9.60 -5.83 -5.85
N THR A 96 -8.98 -6.93 -6.24
CA THR A 96 -9.61 -8.26 -6.28
C THR A 96 -8.76 -9.28 -5.56
N ALA A 97 -9.37 -10.34 -5.03
CA ALA A 97 -8.60 -11.49 -4.54
C ALA A 97 -9.20 -12.81 -5.03
N ALA A 98 -8.32 -13.71 -5.44
CA ALA A 98 -8.66 -15.06 -5.83
C ALA A 98 -7.87 -16.07 -5.01
N ALA A 99 -8.40 -17.29 -4.88
CA ALA A 99 -7.64 -18.40 -4.33
C ALA A 99 -6.45 -18.71 -5.24
N HIS A 100 -5.26 -18.83 -4.66
CA HIS A 100 -4.05 -19.13 -5.41
C HIS A 100 -3.06 -19.92 -4.56
N ALA A 101 -2.68 -21.10 -5.04
CA ALA A 101 -1.89 -22.07 -4.29
C ALA A 101 -2.47 -22.30 -2.88
N GLY A 102 -1.62 -22.30 -1.84
CA GLY A 102 -2.03 -22.44 -0.44
C GLY A 102 -2.56 -21.15 0.21
N GLY A 103 -2.96 -20.15 -0.56
CA GLY A 103 -3.40 -18.84 -0.05
C GLY A 103 -4.21 -18.03 -1.07
N ALA A 104 -3.87 -16.76 -1.23
CA ALA A 104 -4.58 -15.81 -2.07
C ALA A 104 -3.64 -15.04 -3.00
N LEU A 105 -4.15 -14.71 -4.18
CA LEU A 105 -3.58 -13.72 -5.08
C LEU A 105 -4.42 -12.45 -4.97
N LEU A 106 -3.85 -11.38 -4.40
CA LEU A 106 -4.48 -10.06 -4.34
C LEU A 106 -3.97 -9.24 -5.53
N THR A 107 -4.87 -8.83 -6.42
CA THR A 107 -4.54 -8.04 -7.61
C THR A 107 -5.00 -6.60 -7.40
N LEU A 108 -4.07 -5.66 -7.54
CA LEU A 108 -4.37 -4.23 -7.62
C LEU A 108 -4.24 -3.79 -9.06
N ARG A 109 -5.31 -3.24 -9.64
CA ARG A 109 -5.35 -2.72 -11.00
C ARG A 109 -5.69 -1.23 -10.98
N GLU A 110 -4.82 -0.41 -11.52
CA GLU A 110 -5.04 1.02 -11.68
C GLU A 110 -5.40 1.32 -13.13
N SER A 111 -6.42 2.15 -13.33
CA SER A 111 -6.82 2.69 -14.62
C SER A 111 -6.55 4.19 -14.68
N TYR A 112 -6.13 4.68 -15.84
CA TYR A 112 -5.71 6.06 -16.05
C TYR A 112 -6.39 6.64 -17.28
N ARG A 113 -6.61 7.95 -17.28
CA ARG A 113 -6.98 8.67 -18.51
C ARG A 113 -5.78 8.80 -19.43
N GLN A 114 -6.03 9.00 -20.73
CA GLN A 114 -4.97 9.41 -21.66
C GLN A 114 -4.43 10.78 -21.23
N PRO A 115 -3.12 10.94 -21.01
CA PRO A 115 -2.53 12.23 -20.70
C PRO A 115 -2.68 13.16 -21.92
N GLN A 116 -3.13 14.39 -21.69
CA GLN A 116 -3.36 15.39 -22.75
C GLN A 116 -2.36 16.56 -22.69
N SER A 117 -1.54 16.61 -21.64
CA SER A 117 -0.58 17.68 -21.41
C SER A 117 0.71 17.18 -20.74
N GLU A 118 1.77 17.98 -20.76
CA GLU A 118 3.00 17.69 -20.00
C GLU A 118 2.73 17.61 -18.48
N ALA A 119 1.80 18.41 -17.97
CA ALA A 119 1.37 18.36 -16.57
C ALA A 119 0.69 17.02 -16.22
N ASP A 120 -0.01 16.40 -17.17
CA ASP A 120 -0.59 15.07 -17.01
C ASP A 120 0.50 13.99 -17.01
N LEU A 121 1.49 14.11 -17.89
CA LEU A 121 2.63 13.20 -17.94
C LEU A 121 3.45 13.23 -16.65
N ALA A 122 3.59 14.40 -16.02
CA ALA A 122 4.28 14.53 -14.73
C ALA A 122 3.58 13.78 -13.58
N GLN A 123 2.27 13.50 -13.70
CA GLN A 123 1.52 12.72 -12.70
C GLN A 123 1.73 11.22 -12.83
N VAL A 124 2.24 10.73 -13.96
CA VAL A 124 2.52 9.30 -14.15
C VAL A 124 3.63 8.89 -13.18
N ASP A 125 3.31 8.02 -12.24
CA ASP A 125 4.27 7.45 -11.30
C ASP A 125 4.40 5.93 -11.49
N ARG A 126 5.51 5.38 -10.99
CA ARG A 126 5.77 3.92 -10.97
C ARG A 126 5.58 3.35 -9.56
N SER A 127 4.65 3.90 -8.78
CA SER A 127 4.45 3.54 -7.37
C SER A 127 3.65 2.25 -7.18
N LEU A 128 2.96 1.74 -8.21
CA LEU A 128 2.12 0.54 -8.10
C LEU A 128 2.91 -0.71 -7.67
N THR A 129 4.04 -1.00 -8.33
CA THR A 129 4.91 -2.13 -7.96
C THR A 129 5.47 -2.02 -6.52
N PRO A 130 6.12 -0.90 -6.11
CA PRO A 130 6.61 -0.78 -4.74
C PRO A 130 5.48 -0.74 -3.71
N TRP A 131 4.28 -0.27 -4.07
CA TRP A 131 3.08 -0.35 -3.23
C TRP A 131 2.66 -1.81 -3.02
N GLY A 132 2.53 -2.61 -4.08
CA GLY A 132 2.21 -4.04 -3.98
C GLY A 132 3.22 -4.81 -3.12
N MET A 133 4.52 -4.54 -3.29
CA MET A 133 5.57 -5.12 -2.46
C MET A 133 5.53 -4.66 -1.00
N SER A 134 5.05 -3.46 -0.73
CA SER A 134 4.84 -2.94 0.62
C SER A 134 3.65 -3.64 1.30
N ILE A 135 2.53 -3.78 0.59
CA ILE A 135 1.35 -4.55 1.03
C ILE A 135 1.76 -5.98 1.38
N ARG A 136 2.48 -6.67 0.48
CA ARG A 136 2.98 -8.03 0.70
C ARG A 136 3.79 -8.15 1.98
N ARG A 137 4.81 -7.30 2.14
CA ARG A 137 5.68 -7.31 3.33
C ARG A 137 4.90 -7.03 4.60
N HIS A 138 3.91 -6.14 4.54
CA HIS A 138 3.09 -5.84 5.71
C HIS A 138 2.24 -7.03 6.13
N LEU A 139 1.51 -7.63 5.19
CA LEU A 139 0.63 -8.77 5.45
C LEU A 139 1.41 -10.02 5.88
N LEU A 140 2.54 -10.32 5.24
CA LEU A 140 3.45 -11.37 5.69
C LEU A 140 4.00 -11.12 7.10
N GLY A 141 4.31 -9.87 7.42
CA GLY A 141 4.73 -9.47 8.75
C GLY A 141 3.63 -9.75 9.79
N LEU A 142 2.39 -9.34 9.51
CA LEU A 142 1.25 -9.61 10.38
C LEU A 142 0.98 -11.11 10.56
N ALA A 143 1.05 -11.90 9.48
CA ALA A 143 0.85 -13.35 9.56
C ALA A 143 1.94 -14.02 10.41
N ARG A 144 3.21 -13.64 10.22
CA ARG A 144 4.35 -14.23 10.93
C ARG A 144 4.42 -13.88 12.41
N TRP A 145 4.07 -12.64 12.76
CA TRP A 145 4.22 -12.12 14.12
C TRP A 145 2.89 -11.97 14.85
N ARG A 146 1.83 -12.66 14.40
CA ARG A 146 0.49 -12.58 14.99
C ARG A 146 0.46 -12.98 16.47
N TRP A 147 1.38 -13.85 16.89
CA TRP A 147 1.50 -14.33 18.26
C TRP A 147 2.11 -13.30 19.23
N LEU A 148 2.80 -12.27 18.73
CA LEU A 148 3.39 -11.23 19.58
C LEU A 148 2.32 -10.22 20.00
N PRO A 149 2.02 -10.09 21.31
CA PRO A 149 1.06 -9.11 21.78
C PRO A 149 1.56 -7.69 21.47
N GLY A 150 0.65 -6.84 20.98
CA GLY A 150 0.96 -5.45 20.64
C GLY A 150 1.66 -5.23 19.29
N TYR A 151 2.17 -6.27 18.61
CA TYR A 151 2.81 -6.10 17.29
C TYR A 151 1.88 -5.45 16.28
N ARG A 152 0.65 -5.96 16.16
CA ARG A 152 -0.36 -5.42 15.25
C ARG A 152 -0.69 -3.97 15.60
N TRP A 153 -0.87 -3.66 16.89
CA TRP A 153 -1.15 -2.29 17.34
C TRP A 153 -0.01 -1.34 16.96
N TRP A 154 1.24 -1.70 17.23
CA TRP A 154 2.40 -0.89 16.86
C TRP A 154 2.51 -0.70 15.34
N ARG A 155 2.31 -1.79 14.57
CA ARG A 155 2.36 -1.75 13.10
C ARG A 155 1.24 -0.90 12.50
N GLU A 156 0.02 -1.00 12.99
CA GLU A 156 -1.13 -0.32 12.38
C GLU A 156 -1.28 1.11 12.91
N ARG A 157 -1.02 1.36 14.20
CA ARG A 157 -1.28 2.65 14.83
C ARG A 157 -0.08 3.59 14.82
N ILE A 158 1.13 3.07 14.97
CA ILE A 158 2.34 3.90 15.01
C ILE A 158 2.98 3.89 13.62
N TRP A 159 3.40 2.71 13.16
CA TRP A 159 4.20 2.59 11.94
C TRP A 159 3.50 3.14 10.69
N LEU A 160 2.22 2.82 10.46
CA LEU A 160 1.50 3.30 9.26
C LEU A 160 1.17 4.80 9.29
N ASN A 161 1.11 5.42 10.47
CA ASN A 161 0.85 6.86 10.60
C ASN A 161 2.11 7.71 10.41
N MET A 162 3.29 7.11 10.46
CA MET A 162 4.55 7.78 10.15
C MET A 162 4.66 8.10 8.65
N LYS A 163 5.31 9.22 8.34
CA LYS A 163 5.62 9.61 6.96
C LYS A 163 6.49 8.53 6.31
N PRO A 164 6.43 8.35 4.98
CA PRO A 164 7.27 7.36 4.32
C PRO A 164 8.78 7.53 4.58
N ARG A 165 9.27 8.78 4.66
CA ARG A 165 10.64 9.12 5.09
C ARG A 165 10.96 8.60 6.48
N GLU A 166 10.10 8.89 7.44
CA GLU A 166 10.28 8.47 8.84
C GLU A 166 10.33 6.95 8.94
N ARG A 167 9.46 6.23 8.22
CA ARG A 167 9.50 4.75 8.16
C ARG A 167 10.83 4.21 7.64
N ARG A 168 11.48 4.91 6.69
CA ARG A 168 12.80 4.52 6.20
C ARG A 168 13.86 4.70 7.29
N VAL A 169 13.87 5.85 7.96
CA VAL A 169 14.80 6.16 9.06
C VAL A 169 14.59 5.22 10.26
N SER A 170 13.35 4.98 10.68
CA SER A 170 13.05 4.08 11.80
C SER A 170 13.51 2.65 11.52
N ARG A 171 13.46 2.16 10.27
CA ARG A 171 14.05 0.85 9.93
C ARG A 171 15.55 0.84 10.16
N LEU A 172 16.26 1.91 9.77
CA LEU A 172 17.71 2.01 9.97
C LEU A 172 18.07 2.01 11.46
N ILE A 173 17.33 2.78 12.26
CA ILE A 173 17.52 2.83 13.72
C ILE A 173 17.31 1.44 14.34
N VAL A 174 16.20 0.76 14.01
CA VAL A 174 15.91 -0.58 14.55
C VAL A 174 17.01 -1.58 14.18
N TRP A 175 17.51 -1.54 12.94
CA TRP A 175 18.60 -2.41 12.52
C TRP A 175 19.93 -2.08 13.23
N ALA A 176 20.24 -0.80 13.39
CA ALA A 176 21.43 -0.36 14.12
C ALA A 176 21.39 -0.83 15.58
N THR A 177 20.26 -0.63 16.28
CA THR A 177 20.06 -1.08 17.66
C THR A 177 20.11 -2.60 17.78
N LEU A 178 19.60 -3.35 16.79
CA LEU A 178 19.69 -4.81 16.81
C LEU A 178 21.13 -5.29 16.67
N VAL A 179 21.91 -4.68 15.77
CA VAL A 179 23.34 -4.99 15.62
C VAL A 179 24.11 -4.65 16.90
N GLU A 180 23.85 -3.49 17.49
CA GLU A 180 24.44 -3.08 18.76
C GLU A 180 24.13 -4.08 19.88
N PHE A 181 22.87 -4.52 19.99
CA PHE A 181 22.47 -5.53 20.98
C PHE A 181 23.18 -6.88 20.77
N VAL A 182 23.31 -7.34 19.52
CA VAL A 182 24.04 -8.58 19.20
C VAL A 182 25.51 -8.47 19.59
N LEU A 183 26.16 -7.34 19.28
CA LEU A 183 27.56 -7.10 19.65
C LEU A 183 27.73 -7.03 21.17
N PHE A 184 26.79 -6.39 21.88
CA PHE A 184 26.80 -6.33 23.34
C PHE A 184 26.70 -7.73 23.96
N VAL A 185 25.78 -8.57 23.48
CA VAL A 185 25.65 -9.96 23.94
C VAL A 185 26.91 -10.77 23.62
N ALA A 186 27.51 -10.60 22.44
CA ALA A 186 28.74 -11.27 22.07
C ALA A 186 29.94 -10.85 22.96
N ALA A 187 30.04 -9.57 23.31
CA ALA A 187 31.08 -9.06 24.20
C ALA A 187 30.93 -9.62 25.62
N ILE A 188 29.70 -9.68 26.16
CA ILE A 188 29.43 -10.34 27.44
C ILE A 188 29.81 -11.81 27.39
N TRP A 189 29.44 -12.52 26.32
CA TRP A 189 29.75 -13.93 26.16
C TRP A 189 31.26 -14.18 26.12
N ALA A 190 32.01 -13.38 25.36
CA ALA A 190 33.48 -13.45 25.28
C ALA A 190 34.20 -13.01 26.56
N PHE A 191 33.53 -12.29 27.45
CA PHE A 191 34.08 -11.95 28.77
C PHE A 191 33.85 -13.08 29.79
N LEU A 192 32.76 -13.84 29.64
CA LEU A 192 32.40 -14.93 30.55
C LEU A 192 33.08 -16.27 30.23
N TYR A 193 33.60 -16.45 29.01
CA TYR A 193 34.27 -17.65 28.51
C TYR A 193 35.58 -17.30 27.81
#